data_AF-A0A3D3Z0M3-F1
#
_entry.id   AF-A0A3D3Z0M3-F1
#
_cell.length_a   1.000
_cell.length_b   1.000
_cell.length_c   1.000
_cell.angle_alpha   90.00
_cell.angle_beta   90.00
_cell.angle_gamma   90.00
#
_symmetry.space_group_name_H-M   'P 1'
#
loop_
_entity.id
_entity.type
_entity.pdbx_description
1 polymer ?
#
loop_
_entity_poly.entity_id
_entity_poly.type
_entity_poly.pdbx_seq_one_letter_code
_entity_poly.pdbx_strand_id
1 'polypeptide(L)'
;MWDDPARGQRLNTQLSRLNDSLHRYAGLVRQLDDVVAMQELLGDEDDAEMARELPAKLSALEAELDRVELANLLSGEFDANDAVATINSGAGGVDARDWAEMLLRMYLR
;
A
#
# COMPACT_ATOMS: atom_id res chain seq x y z
N MET A 1 -1.67 26.14 -19.11
CA MET A 1 -0.87 24.95 -19.43
C MET A 1 0.11 25.20 -20.57
N TRP A 2 -0.20 26.12 -21.50
CA TRP A 2 0.68 26.50 -22.61
C TRP A 2 1.79 27.50 -22.26
N ASP A 3 1.64 28.30 -21.19
CA ASP A 3 2.65 29.31 -20.80
C ASP A 3 3.74 28.79 -19.83
N ASP A 4 3.57 27.60 -19.25
CA ASP A 4 4.55 26.95 -18.37
C ASP A 4 4.48 25.42 -18.54
N PRO A 5 5.29 24.86 -19.46
CA PRO A 5 5.33 23.43 -19.73
C PRO A 5 5.72 22.59 -18.51
N ALA A 6 6.58 23.10 -17.63
CA ALA A 6 7.06 22.38 -16.45
C ALA A 6 5.96 22.26 -15.37
N ARG A 7 5.13 23.29 -15.21
CA ARG A 7 3.91 23.21 -14.40
C ARG A 7 2.89 22.26 -15.02
N GLY A 8 2.71 22.31 -16.34
CA GLY A 8 1.82 21.40 -17.06
C GLY A 8 2.19 19.93 -16.86
N GLN A 9 3.48 19.59 -16.98
CA GLN A 9 3.98 18.23 -16.78
C GLN A 9 3.76 17.74 -15.34
N ARG A 10 4.03 18.58 -14.33
CA ARG A 10 3.79 18.24 -12.91
C ARG A 10 2.32 17.96 -12.62
N LEU A 11 1.42 18.81 -13.13
CA LEU A 11 -0.03 18.65 -12.95
C LEU A 11 -0.54 17.36 -13.63
N ASN A 12 -0.06 17.05 -14.83
CA ASN A 12 -0.43 15.81 -15.50
C ASN A 12 0.06 14.57 -14.73
N THR A 13 1.27 14.62 -14.19
CA THR A 13 1.79 13.52 -13.36
C THR A 13 0.94 13.34 -12.09
N GLN A 14 0.57 14.42 -11.42
CA GLN A 14 -0.31 14.37 -10.25
C GLN A 14 -1.70 13.84 -10.59
N LEU A 15 -2.28 14.33 -11.70
CA LEU A 15 -3.58 13.88 -12.18
C LEU A 15 -3.57 12.38 -12.53
N SER A 16 -2.53 11.91 -13.23
CA SER A 16 -2.36 10.49 -13.57
C SER A 16 -2.31 9.64 -12.30
N ARG A 17 -1.47 10.01 -11.32
CA ARG A 17 -1.35 9.28 -10.05
C ARG A 17 -2.67 9.20 -9.30
N LEU A 18 -3.41 10.31 -9.22
CA LEU A 18 -4.71 10.34 -8.55
C LEU A 18 -5.74 9.47 -9.28
N ASN A 19 -5.76 9.54 -10.61
CA ASN A 19 -6.66 8.75 -11.44
C ASN A 19 -6.35 7.25 -11.32
N ASP A 20 -5.07 6.87 -11.28
CA ASP A 20 -4.64 5.48 -11.08
C ASP A 20 -5.09 4.96 -9.71
N SER A 21 -5.00 5.79 -8.66
CA SER A 21 -5.48 5.42 -7.32
C SER A 21 -7.00 5.25 -7.27
N LEU A 22 -7.75 6.13 -7.94
CA LEU A 22 -9.21 5.97 -8.06
C LEU A 22 -9.59 4.70 -8.82
N HIS A 23 -8.91 4.39 -9.93
CA HIS A 23 -9.16 3.17 -10.68
C HIS A 23 -8.85 1.91 -9.87
N ARG A 24 -7.75 1.90 -9.11
CA ARG A 24 -7.41 0.79 -8.20
C ARG A 24 -8.49 0.59 -7.14
N TYR A 25 -8.92 1.66 -6.48
CA TYR A 25 -9.98 1.60 -5.47
C TYR A 25 -11.30 1.09 -6.06
N ALA A 26 -11.73 1.62 -7.20
CA ALA A 26 -12.93 1.14 -7.90
C ALA A 26 -12.81 -0.33 -8.34
N GLY A 27 -11.60 -0.79 -8.65
CA GLY A 27 -11.31 -2.20 -8.92
C GLY A 27 -11.50 -3.08 -7.69
N LEU A 28 -10.96 -2.67 -6.53
CA LEU A 28 -11.12 -3.39 -5.26
C LEU A 28 -12.59 -3.54 -4.86
N VAL A 29 -13.38 -2.46 -4.98
CA VAL A 29 -14.81 -2.50 -4.67
C VAL A 29 -15.53 -3.53 -5.54
N ARG A 30 -15.29 -3.52 -6.86
CA ARG A 30 -15.89 -4.53 -7.76
C ARG A 30 -15.49 -5.96 -7.41
N GLN A 31 -14.21 -6.17 -7.10
CA GLN A 31 -13.72 -7.51 -6.73
C GLN A 31 -14.33 -7.99 -5.41
N LEU A 32 -14.54 -7.09 -4.45
CA LEU A 32 -15.23 -7.39 -3.21
C LEU A 32 -16.69 -7.77 -3.48
N ASP A 33 -17.40 -6.98 -4.29
CA ASP A 33 -18.79 -7.27 -4.69
C ASP A 33 -18.89 -8.65 -5.36
N ASP A 34 -17.95 -8.99 -6.25
CA ASP A 34 -17.88 -10.31 -6.89
C ASP A 34 -17.68 -11.45 -5.88
N VAL A 35 -16.77 -11.26 -4.91
CA VAL A 35 -16.50 -12.25 -3.85
C VAL A 35 -17.71 -12.44 -2.94
N VAL A 36 -18.41 -11.36 -2.59
CA VAL A 36 -19.65 -11.40 -1.79
C VAL A 36 -20.74 -12.14 -2.56
N ALA A 37 -20.96 -11.82 -3.85
CA ALA A 37 -21.95 -12.51 -4.67
C ALA A 37 -21.63 -14.01 -4.82
N MET A 38 -20.35 -14.36 -4.96
CA MET A 38 -19.91 -15.76 -5.02
C MET A 38 -20.17 -16.51 -3.70
N GLN A 39 -19.97 -15.84 -2.55
CA GLN A 39 -20.28 -16.40 -1.24
C GLN A 39 -21.80 -16.58 -1.04
N GLU A 40 -22.61 -15.61 -1.46
CA GLU A 40 -24.07 -15.70 -1.39
C GLU A 40 -24.58 -16.89 -2.22
N LEU A 41 -24.08 -17.04 -3.45
CA LEU A 41 -24.47 -18.15 -4.32
C LEU A 41 -24.10 -19.52 -3.74
N LEU A 42 -22.93 -19.64 -3.10
CA LEU A 42 -22.51 -20.85 -2.38
C LEU A 42 -23.38 -21.16 -1.14
N GLY A 43 -24.09 -20.16 -0.61
CA GLY A 43 -25.05 -20.36 0.48
C GLY A 43 -26.37 -20.98 0.00
N ASP A 44 -26.73 -20.71 -1.26
CA ASP A 44 -27.96 -21.18 -1.90
C ASP A 44 -27.75 -22.48 -2.71
N GLU A 45 -26.56 -22.66 -3.29
CA GLU A 45 -26.19 -23.77 -4.17
C GLU A 45 -24.85 -24.41 -3.76
N ASP A 46 -24.79 -25.74 -3.77
CA ASP A 46 -23.60 -26.50 -3.39
C ASP A 46 -22.68 -26.68 -4.63
N ASP A 47 -21.88 -25.67 -4.95
CA ASP A 47 -20.90 -25.69 -6.05
C ASP A 47 -19.46 -25.90 -5.55
N ALA A 48 -18.97 -27.12 -5.71
CA ALA A 48 -17.64 -27.51 -5.25
C ALA A 48 -16.47 -26.90 -6.05
N GLU A 49 -16.69 -26.44 -7.28
CA GLU A 49 -15.66 -25.74 -8.06
C GLU A 49 -15.54 -24.30 -7.56
N MET A 50 -16.67 -23.62 -7.43
CA MET A 50 -16.77 -22.27 -6.90
C MET A 50 -16.22 -22.18 -5.46
N ALA A 51 -16.56 -23.15 -4.61
CA ALA A 51 -16.05 -23.22 -3.23
C ALA A 51 -14.52 -23.34 -3.15
N ARG A 52 -13.86 -23.92 -4.17
CA ARG A 52 -12.39 -24.02 -4.24
C ARG A 52 -11.74 -22.74 -4.75
N GLU A 53 -12.43 -21.97 -5.57
CA GLU A 53 -11.91 -20.71 -6.11
C GLU A 53 -12.02 -19.52 -5.15
N LEU A 54 -13.07 -19.49 -4.32
CA LEU A 54 -13.35 -18.37 -3.41
C LEU A 54 -12.15 -17.99 -2.51
N PRO A 55 -11.43 -18.92 -1.85
CA PRO A 55 -10.28 -18.57 -1.01
C PRO A 55 -9.14 -17.91 -1.77
N ALA A 56 -8.89 -18.32 -3.02
CA ALA A 56 -7.85 -17.75 -3.85
C ALA A 56 -8.19 -16.31 -4.28
N LYS A 57 -9.46 -16.06 -4.62
CA LYS A 57 -9.96 -14.71 -4.92
C LYS A 57 -9.89 -13.80 -3.70
N LEU A 58 -10.27 -14.30 -2.52
CA LEU A 58 -10.19 -13.54 -1.26
C LEU A 58 -8.75 -13.18 -0.92
N SER A 59 -7.81 -14.14 -1.00
CA SER A 59 -6.38 -13.87 -0.72
C SER A 59 -5.77 -12.86 -1.72
N ALA A 60 -6.18 -12.92 -2.99
CA ALA A 60 -5.75 -11.93 -3.98
C ALA A 60 -6.30 -10.53 -3.67
N LEU A 61 -7.57 -10.45 -3.21
CA LEU A 61 -8.20 -9.20 -2.79
C LEU A 61 -7.51 -8.59 -1.57
N GLU A 62 -7.21 -9.39 -0.55
CA GLU A 62 -6.45 -8.97 0.64
C GLU A 62 -5.08 -8.42 0.24
N ALA A 63 -4.35 -9.13 -0.63
CA ALA A 63 -3.04 -8.69 -1.08
C ALA A 63 -3.06 -7.38 -1.88
N GLU A 64 -4.12 -7.09 -2.64
CA GLU A 64 -4.26 -5.79 -3.31
C GLU A 64 -4.71 -4.69 -2.37
N LEU A 65 -5.55 -5.00 -1.38
CA LEU A 65 -5.94 -4.05 -0.35
C LEU A 65 -4.70 -3.57 0.42
N ASP A 66 -3.83 -4.49 0.86
CA ASP A 66 -2.58 -4.17 1.56
C ASP A 66 -1.69 -3.22 0.74
N ARG A 67 -1.62 -3.42 -0.57
CA ARG A 67 -0.83 -2.55 -1.46
C ARG A 67 -1.44 -1.16 -1.59
N VAL A 68 -2.76 -1.07 -1.68
CA VAL A 68 -3.45 0.23 -1.74
C VAL A 68 -3.32 0.97 -0.40
N GLU A 69 -3.43 0.27 0.72
CA GLU A 69 -3.21 0.86 2.05
C GLU A 69 -1.79 1.38 2.21
N LEU A 70 -0.78 0.60 1.79
CA LEU A 70 0.62 1.04 1.81
C LEU A 70 0.83 2.27 0.91
N ALA A 71 0.27 2.27 -0.30
CA ALA A 71 0.37 3.40 -1.21
C ALA A 71 -0.32 4.66 -0.65
N ASN A 72 -1.40 4.50 0.11
CA ASN A 72 -2.09 5.59 0.77
C ASN A 72 -1.29 6.12 1.97
N LEU A 73 -0.69 5.22 2.75
CA LEU A 73 0.21 5.57 3.85
C LEU A 73 1.44 6.35 3.36
N LEU A 74 1.94 6.01 2.17
CA LEU A 74 3.12 6.62 1.52
C LEU A 74 2.76 7.71 0.48
N SER A 75 1.75 8.53 0.78
CA SER A 75 1.23 9.57 -0.12
C SER A 75 1.79 10.99 0.12
N GLY A 76 2.75 11.13 1.04
CA GLY A 76 3.45 12.36 1.35
C GLY A 76 4.35 12.87 0.22
N GLU A 77 4.67 14.16 0.25
CA GLU A 77 5.47 14.84 -0.79
C GLU A 77 6.85 14.18 -1.02
N PHE A 78 7.45 13.62 0.04
CA PHE A 78 8.81 13.08 0.03
C PHE A 78 8.86 11.56 0.17
N ASP A 79 7.73 10.86 0.22
CA ASP A 79 7.68 9.41 0.50
C ASP A 79 8.29 8.56 -0.61
N ALA A 80 8.45 9.13 -1.81
CA ALA A 80 9.14 8.49 -2.93
C ALA A 80 10.67 8.65 -2.89
N ASN A 81 11.21 9.44 -1.96
CA ASN A 81 12.64 9.71 -1.85
C ASN A 81 13.32 8.72 -0.89
N ASP A 82 14.62 8.51 -1.09
CA ASP A 82 15.43 7.80 -0.11
C ASP A 82 15.44 8.55 1.23
N ALA A 83 15.23 7.82 2.32
CA ALA A 83 15.29 8.37 3.67
C ALA A 83 16.74 8.44 4.17
N VAL A 84 17.11 9.56 4.79
CA VAL A 84 18.36 9.69 5.55
C VAL A 84 18.03 9.58 7.04
N ALA A 85 18.48 8.50 7.67
CA ALA A 85 18.28 8.25 9.10
C ALA A 85 19.55 8.59 9.90
N THR A 86 19.39 9.29 11.03
CA THR A 86 20.48 9.56 11.98
C THR A 86 20.08 9.07 13.36
N ILE A 87 20.88 8.21 13.96
CA ILE A 87 20.66 7.65 15.29
C ILE A 87 21.67 8.30 16.24
N ASN A 88 21.19 8.97 17.28
CA ASN A 88 22.03 9.59 18.31
C ASN A 88 21.73 8.95 19.67
N SER A 89 22.77 8.53 20.39
CA SER A 89 22.63 8.11 21.79
C SER A 89 22.30 9.34 22.64
N GLY A 90 21.12 9.34 23.28
CA GLY A 90 20.69 10.40 24.19
C GLY A 90 21.44 10.38 25.52
N ALA A 91 20.84 11.01 26.55
CA ALA A 91 21.38 10.93 27.91
C ALA A 91 21.29 9.48 28.44
N GLY A 92 22.35 9.01 29.10
CA GLY A 92 22.42 7.63 29.63
C GLY A 92 23.79 6.97 29.50
N GLY A 93 24.78 7.64 28.91
CA GLY A 93 26.16 7.17 28.90
C GLY A 93 26.33 5.91 28.07
N VAL A 94 26.99 4.89 28.64
CA VAL A 94 27.35 3.66 27.93
C VAL A 94 26.12 2.85 27.53
N ASP A 95 25.14 2.68 28.41
CA ASP A 95 23.95 1.88 28.11
C ASP A 95 23.12 2.50 26.97
N ALA A 96 23.02 3.84 26.93
CA ALA A 96 22.34 4.54 25.85
C ALA A 96 23.08 4.42 24.51
N ARG A 97 24.41 4.34 24.55
CA ARG A 97 25.24 4.08 23.37
C ARG A 97 25.05 2.66 22.86
N ASP A 98 25.05 1.67 23.76
CA ASP A 98 24.86 0.26 23.39
C ASP A 98 23.48 0.04 22.76
N TRP A 99 22.43 0.68 23.28
CA TRP A 99 21.10 0.64 22.69
C TRP A 99 21.02 1.34 21.32
N ALA A 100 21.65 2.50 21.16
CA ALA A 100 21.73 3.17 19.86
C ALA A 100 22.46 2.30 18.82
N GLU A 101 23.50 1.57 19.24
CA GLU A 101 24.20 0.62 18.39
C GLU A 101 23.31 -0.58 18.02
N MET A 102 22.50 -1.09 18.95
CA MET A 102 21.51 -2.13 18.66
C MET A 102 20.49 -1.70 17.61
N LEU A 103 19.96 -0.47 17.71
CA LEU A 103 19.05 0.07 16.70
C LEU A 103 19.72 0.22 15.33
N LEU A 104 20.96 0.73 15.30
CA LEU A 104 21.69 0.85 14.04
C LEU A 104 21.85 -0.51 13.36
N ARG A 105 22.22 -1.56 14.12
CA ARG A 105 22.33 -2.93 13.60
C ARG A 105 20.99 -3.50 13.13
N MET A 106 19.87 -3.10 13.75
CA MET A 106 18.53 -3.51 13.34
C MET A 106 18.15 -2.92 11.97
N TYR A 107 18.44 -1.63 11.72
CA TYR A 107 18.12 -0.96 10.46
C TYR A 107 19.09 -1.25 9.31
N LEU A 108 20.22 -1.89 9.57
CA LEU A 108 21.20 -2.30 8.55
C LEU A 108 21.04 -3.76 8.07
N ARG A 109 20.12 -4.52 8.66
CA ARG A 109 19.81 -5.90 8.27
C ARG A 109 18.60 -5.94 7.35
#